data_AF-A0A519VVE6-F1
#
_entry.id   AF-A0A519VVE6-F1
#
_cell.length_a   1.000
_cell.length_b   1.000
_cell.length_c   1.000
_cell.angle_alpha   90.00
_cell.angle_beta   90.00
_cell.angle_gamma   90.00
#
_symmetry.space_group_name_H-M   'P 1'
#
loop_
_entity.id
_entity.type
_entity.pdbx_description
1 polymer ?
#
loop_
_entity_poly.entity_id
_entity_poly.type
_entity_poly.pdbx_seq_one_letter_code
_entity_poly.pdbx_strand_id
1 'polypeptide(L)'
;MKKISALTLLIVCFSVLHVLAQANRKISGAVIDSTKKAISHSKVMIIINGDTLNTQTDDYGDFSFSKLNTDKFTIELSHIGYKTYRAEYEFTDKEKHKKLKDITLKQADHMLDEVIINAKPNPVRFMQDTIEYNAAAYRVNEGDNVADLIKQLPGMEVNQQYGVKTMGKEMIKLRVNGEDFFTNDIKAYIGTLPAGIVSKIQIIDDFGDQANFTGIKIGEPKKMLNIITKPGMNKGGFGSFSANAGTNELIGSGGHFNLWNGTKQSSANLNGNTSNNGAGINRNIALGISHSNKIKENLRGGFGYQFENSAYA
;
A
#
# COMPACT_ATOMS: atom_id res chain seq x y z
N MET A 1 12.70 63.61 -44.61
CA MET A 1 12.36 63.27 -43.21
C MET A 1 10.86 63.34 -42.90
N LYS A 2 10.11 64.38 -43.31
CA LYS A 2 8.66 64.50 -43.04
C LYS A 2 7.79 63.35 -43.59
N LYS A 3 8.12 62.80 -44.77
CA LYS A 3 7.38 61.68 -45.39
C LYS A 3 7.54 60.35 -44.64
N ILE A 4 8.70 60.11 -44.02
CA ILE A 4 8.97 58.89 -43.24
C ILE A 4 8.21 58.93 -41.91
N SER A 5 8.10 60.11 -41.30
CA SER A 5 7.32 60.32 -40.07
C SER A 5 5.81 60.14 -40.24
N ALA A 6 5.27 60.44 -41.43
CA ALA A 6 3.85 60.24 -41.72
C ALA A 6 3.52 58.76 -41.96
N LEU A 7 4.44 58.01 -42.60
CA LEU A 7 4.26 56.58 -42.85
C LEU A 7 4.33 55.76 -41.56
N THR A 8 5.23 56.11 -40.63
CA THR A 8 5.28 55.46 -39.31
C THR A 8 4.03 55.74 -38.48
N LEU A 9 3.49 56.95 -38.53
CA LEU A 9 2.23 57.28 -37.85
C LEU A 9 1.03 56.50 -38.42
N LEU A 10 0.98 56.29 -39.75
CA LEU A 10 -0.06 55.51 -40.40
C LEU A 10 0.00 54.02 -40.03
N ILE A 11 1.21 53.44 -39.97
CA ILE A 11 1.41 52.04 -39.56
C ILE A 11 1.03 51.83 -38.10
N VAL A 12 1.38 52.77 -37.21
CA VAL A 12 0.95 52.74 -35.80
C VAL A 12 -0.57 52.87 -35.70
N CYS A 13 -1.21 53.72 -36.51
CA CYS A 13 -2.67 53.87 -36.50
C CYS A 13 -3.38 52.59 -37.00
N PHE A 14 -2.81 51.88 -37.98
CA PHE A 14 -3.36 50.64 -38.52
C PHE A 14 -3.23 49.45 -37.55
N SER A 15 -2.20 49.43 -36.70
CA SER A 15 -2.04 48.40 -35.67
C SER A 15 -2.99 48.57 -34.49
N VAL A 16 -3.39 49.81 -34.14
CA VAL A 16 -4.42 50.04 -33.08
C VAL A 16 -5.81 49.56 -33.51
N LEU A 17 -6.12 49.61 -34.81
CA LEU A 17 -7.40 49.12 -35.34
C LEU A 17 -7.53 47.58 -35.23
N HIS A 18 -6.42 46.83 -35.31
CA HIS A 18 -6.43 45.38 -35.14
C HIS A 18 -6.66 44.95 -33.68
N VAL A 19 -6.24 45.77 -32.71
CA VAL A 19 -6.46 45.49 -31.28
C VAL A 19 -7.94 45.65 -30.88
N LEU A 20 -8.66 46.59 -31.50
CA LEU A 20 -10.10 46.78 -31.26
C LEU A 20 -11.00 45.74 -31.94
N ALA A 21 -10.43 44.89 -32.80
CA ALA A 21 -11.15 43.83 -33.52
C ALA A 21 -11.21 42.49 -32.75
N GLN A 22 -10.69 42.41 -31.53
CA GLN A 22 -10.85 41.21 -30.71
C GLN A 22 -12.34 40.98 -30.41
N ALA A 23 -12.88 39.86 -30.90
CA ALA A 23 -14.29 39.51 -30.78
C ALA A 23 -14.64 39.19 -29.32
N ASN A 24 -14.96 40.22 -28.53
CA ASN A 24 -15.41 40.06 -27.15
C ASN A 24 -16.86 39.55 -27.14
N ARG A 25 -17.02 38.24 -27.33
CA ARG A 25 -18.34 37.60 -27.35
C ARG A 25 -18.74 37.11 -25.96
N LYS A 26 -20.03 37.20 -25.68
CA LYS A 26 -20.67 36.73 -24.45
C LYS A 26 -21.57 35.54 -24.75
N ILE A 27 -21.66 34.62 -23.80
CA ILE A 27 -22.66 33.57 -23.80
C ILE A 27 -23.34 33.50 -22.44
N SER A 28 -24.63 33.19 -22.44
CA SER A 28 -25.40 32.99 -21.22
C SER A 28 -26.48 31.93 -21.42
N GLY A 29 -26.84 31.22 -20.37
CA GLY A 29 -27.94 30.26 -20.38
C GLY A 29 -28.34 29.89 -18.97
N ALA A 30 -29.40 29.10 -18.85
CA ALA A 30 -29.88 28.54 -17.60
C ALA A 30 -29.82 27.01 -17.64
N VAL A 31 -29.59 26.40 -16.47
CA VAL A 31 -29.55 24.94 -16.30
C VAL A 31 -30.72 24.52 -15.43
N ILE A 32 -31.53 23.60 -15.94
CA ILE A 32 -32.74 23.09 -15.28
C ILE A 32 -32.75 21.56 -15.24
N ASP A 33 -33.55 20.97 -14.35
CA ASP A 33 -33.83 19.54 -14.33
C ASP A 33 -35.06 19.17 -15.19
N SER A 34 -35.36 17.87 -15.29
CA SER A 34 -36.53 17.34 -16.00
C SER A 34 -37.88 17.80 -15.41
N THR A 35 -37.90 18.31 -14.18
CA THR A 35 -39.06 18.91 -13.51
C THR A 35 -39.16 20.43 -13.70
N LYS A 36 -38.25 21.00 -14.50
CA LYS A 36 -38.08 22.45 -14.76
C LYS A 36 -37.63 23.26 -13.55
N LYS A 37 -36.99 22.62 -12.56
CA LYS A 37 -36.35 23.31 -11.44
C LYS A 37 -34.94 23.73 -11.81
N ALA A 38 -34.55 24.93 -11.42
CA ALA A 38 -33.17 25.41 -11.59
C ALA A 38 -32.17 24.55 -10.82
N ILE A 39 -31.02 24.29 -11.44
CA ILE A 39 -29.90 23.55 -10.82
C ILE A 39 -28.76 24.53 -10.53
N SER A 40 -28.66 24.95 -9.27
CA SER A 40 -27.59 25.84 -8.81
C SER A 40 -26.25 25.12 -8.65
N HIS A 41 -25.16 25.88 -8.67
CA HIS A 41 -23.79 25.38 -8.46
C HIS A 41 -23.37 24.24 -9.40
N SER A 42 -23.95 24.17 -10.60
CA SER A 42 -23.54 23.24 -11.65
C SER A 42 -22.25 23.71 -12.29
N LYS A 43 -21.29 22.79 -12.50
CA LYS A 43 -20.05 23.11 -13.19
C LYS A 43 -20.31 23.23 -14.68
N VAL A 44 -20.08 24.43 -15.22
CA VAL A 44 -20.18 24.72 -16.64
C VAL A 44 -18.77 24.93 -17.20
N MET A 45 -18.45 24.23 -18.28
CA MET A 45 -17.18 24.35 -18.97
C MET A 45 -17.39 24.72 -20.43
N ILE A 46 -16.55 25.61 -20.95
CA ILE A 46 -16.42 25.90 -22.38
C ILE A 46 -15.05 25.39 -22.82
N ILE A 47 -15.05 24.47 -23.79
CA ILE A 47 -13.85 23.88 -24.36
C ILE A 47 -13.63 24.48 -25.76
N ILE A 48 -12.45 25.05 -25.98
CA ILE A 48 -12.03 25.73 -27.20
C ILE A 48 -10.65 25.18 -27.59
N ASN A 49 -10.56 24.40 -28.66
CA ASN A 49 -9.28 23.86 -29.18
C ASN A 49 -8.38 23.18 -28.12
N GLY A 50 -8.98 22.57 -27.08
CA GLY A 50 -8.26 21.91 -25.98
C GLY A 50 -8.11 22.75 -24.71
N ASP A 51 -8.26 24.07 -24.80
CA ASP A 51 -8.32 24.94 -23.63
C ASP A 51 -9.71 24.93 -23.00
N THR A 52 -9.77 25.02 -21.67
CA THR A 52 -11.02 24.94 -20.91
C THR A 52 -11.22 26.16 -20.04
N LEU A 53 -12.32 26.87 -20.24
CA LEU A 53 -12.84 27.90 -19.34
C LEU A 53 -13.94 27.29 -18.48
N ASN A 54 -14.01 27.64 -17.21
CA ASN A 54 -15.05 27.12 -16.31
C ASN A 54 -15.74 28.25 -15.53
N THR A 55 -17.00 27.99 -15.18
CA THR A 55 -17.79 28.79 -14.25
C THR A 55 -18.78 27.86 -13.55
N GLN A 56 -19.57 28.41 -12.64
CA GLN A 56 -20.68 27.70 -12.00
C GLN A 56 -21.99 28.43 -12.27
N THR A 57 -23.10 27.69 -12.22
CA THR A 57 -24.42 28.32 -12.20
C THR A 57 -24.68 28.98 -10.85
N ASP A 58 -25.41 30.10 -10.86
CA ASP A 58 -25.86 30.78 -9.65
C ASP A 58 -27.03 30.06 -8.97
N ASP A 59 -27.59 30.66 -7.92
CA ASP A 59 -28.73 30.13 -7.16
C ASP A 59 -30.00 29.94 -8.00
N TYR A 60 -30.10 30.65 -9.13
CA TYR A 60 -31.21 30.58 -10.08
C TYR A 60 -30.89 29.66 -11.28
N GLY A 61 -29.74 29.00 -11.28
CA GLY A 61 -29.31 28.10 -12.34
C GLY A 61 -28.72 28.80 -13.56
N ASP A 62 -28.52 30.12 -13.50
CA ASP A 62 -28.00 30.92 -14.60
C ASP A 62 -26.47 30.88 -14.64
N PHE A 63 -25.89 30.86 -15.85
CA PHE A 63 -24.45 30.99 -16.06
C PHE A 63 -24.15 32.00 -17.17
N SER A 64 -22.95 32.58 -17.12
CA SER A 64 -22.45 33.39 -18.22
C SER A 64 -20.93 33.33 -18.37
N PHE A 65 -20.47 33.40 -19.61
CA PHE A 65 -19.07 33.62 -19.95
C PHE A 65 -18.96 34.86 -20.83
N SER A 66 -17.90 35.63 -20.62
CA SER A 66 -17.58 36.82 -21.40
C SER A 66 -16.16 36.71 -21.95
N LYS A 67 -15.81 37.55 -22.92
CA LYS A 67 -14.47 37.60 -23.54
C LYS A 67 -14.10 36.31 -24.28
N LEU A 68 -15.07 35.69 -24.96
CA LEU A 68 -14.84 34.51 -25.79
C LEU A 68 -14.36 34.90 -27.19
N ASN A 69 -13.10 34.62 -27.49
CA ASN A 69 -12.48 34.87 -28.79
C ASN A 69 -12.50 33.61 -29.69
N THR A 70 -13.69 33.03 -29.92
CA THR A 70 -13.84 31.86 -30.80
C THR A 70 -15.17 31.90 -31.54
N ASP A 71 -15.21 31.27 -32.72
CA ASP A 71 -16.43 31.02 -33.48
C ASP A 71 -17.09 29.70 -33.07
N LYS A 72 -16.31 28.69 -32.67
CA LYS A 72 -16.78 27.35 -32.32
C LYS A 72 -16.28 26.93 -30.94
N PHE A 73 -17.15 26.29 -30.17
CA PHE A 73 -16.83 25.84 -28.83
C PHE A 73 -17.76 24.71 -28.40
N THR A 74 -17.29 23.90 -27.48
CA THR A 74 -18.13 22.88 -26.82
C THR A 74 -18.50 23.37 -25.43
N ILE A 75 -19.78 23.25 -25.06
CA ILE A 75 -20.19 23.40 -23.67
C ILE A 75 -20.32 22.02 -23.05
N GLU A 76 -19.70 21.84 -21.90
CA GLU A 76 -19.87 20.67 -21.05
C GLU A 76 -20.43 21.10 -19.68
N LEU A 77 -21.51 20.46 -19.27
CA LEU A 77 -22.24 20.74 -18.04
C LEU A 77 -22.28 19.49 -17.18
N SER A 78 -21.86 19.62 -15.92
CA SER A 78 -21.85 18.51 -14.96
C SER A 78 -22.39 18.94 -13.60
N HIS A 79 -23.21 18.09 -13.02
CA HIS A 79 -23.76 18.24 -11.68
C HIS A 79 -23.92 16.86 -11.04
N ILE A 80 -23.77 16.77 -9.71
CA ILE A 80 -23.86 15.50 -8.99
C ILE A 80 -25.27 14.93 -9.15
N GLY A 81 -25.37 13.65 -9.51
CA GLY A 81 -26.66 12.97 -9.73
C GLY A 81 -27.29 13.19 -11.12
N TYR A 82 -26.62 13.88 -12.03
CA TYR A 82 -27.08 14.10 -13.40
C TYR A 82 -26.07 13.58 -14.43
N LYS A 83 -26.55 13.20 -15.61
CA LYS A 83 -25.69 12.84 -16.75
C LYS A 83 -25.03 14.12 -17.27
N THR A 84 -23.72 14.05 -17.49
CA THR A 84 -22.97 15.16 -18.12
C THR A 84 -23.57 15.50 -19.48
N TYR A 85 -23.94 16.76 -19.67
CA TYR A 85 -24.42 17.28 -20.94
C TYR A 85 -23.25 17.86 -21.72
N ARG A 86 -23.13 17.50 -22.99
CA ARG A 86 -22.08 18.02 -23.87
C ARG A 86 -22.66 18.34 -25.24
N ALA A 87 -22.47 19.57 -25.70
CA ALA A 87 -22.94 20.01 -27.01
C ALA A 87 -22.01 21.06 -27.62
N GLU A 88 -21.87 21.00 -28.94
CA GLU A 88 -21.14 21.99 -29.73
C GLU A 88 -22.05 23.16 -30.10
N TYR A 89 -21.48 24.36 -30.03
CA TYR A 89 -22.15 25.59 -30.42
C TYR A 89 -21.20 26.44 -31.24
N GLU A 90 -21.79 27.22 -32.13
CA GLU A 90 -21.08 28.20 -32.93
C GLU A 90 -21.74 29.57 -32.84
N PHE A 91 -20.96 30.64 -32.88
CA PHE A 91 -21.46 31.99 -33.06
C PHE A 91 -21.77 32.23 -34.54
N THR A 92 -22.85 32.96 -34.83
CA THR A 92 -23.04 33.50 -36.18
C THR A 92 -22.15 34.74 -36.38
N ASP A 93 -21.73 35.05 -37.61
CA ASP A 93 -20.68 36.05 -37.92
C ASP A 93 -20.87 37.43 -37.27
N LYS A 94 -22.11 37.81 -36.92
CA LYS A 94 -22.45 39.11 -36.30
C LYS A 94 -22.89 39.01 -34.83
N GLU A 95 -22.94 37.81 -34.25
CA GLU A 95 -23.45 37.58 -32.90
C GLU A 95 -22.39 37.91 -31.85
N LYS A 96 -22.60 39.00 -31.11
CA LYS A 96 -21.75 39.40 -29.97
C LYS A 96 -22.20 38.78 -28.66
N HIS A 97 -23.47 38.40 -28.55
CA HIS A 97 -24.02 37.75 -27.37
C HIS A 97 -24.96 36.63 -27.80
N LYS A 98 -24.63 35.39 -27.41
CA LYS A 98 -25.44 34.22 -27.64
C LYS A 98 -26.17 33.82 -26.35
N LYS A 99 -27.49 33.95 -26.33
CA LYS A 99 -28.32 33.43 -25.23
C LYS A 99 -28.82 32.05 -25.61
N LEU A 100 -28.42 31.04 -24.85
CA LEU A 100 -28.86 29.66 -25.03
C LEU A 100 -30.27 29.49 -24.46
N LYS A 101 -31.01 28.54 -25.03
CA LYS A 101 -32.22 28.01 -24.39
C LYS A 101 -31.83 27.22 -23.14
N ASP A 102 -32.79 27.07 -22.23
CA ASP A 102 -32.59 26.33 -20.99
C ASP A 102 -32.09 24.91 -21.30
N ILE A 103 -30.98 24.54 -20.66
CA ILE A 103 -30.36 23.24 -20.84
C ILE A 103 -30.89 22.31 -19.76
N THR A 104 -31.67 21.31 -20.17
CA THR A 104 -32.23 20.32 -19.26
C THR A 104 -31.25 19.18 -19.01
N LEU A 105 -30.74 19.06 -17.78
CA LEU A 105 -29.95 17.92 -17.36
C LEU A 105 -30.86 16.73 -17.04
N LYS A 106 -30.49 15.55 -17.54
CA LYS A 106 -31.17 14.30 -17.24
C LYS A 106 -30.56 13.69 -15.99
N GLN A 107 -31.39 13.16 -15.07
CA GLN A 107 -30.88 12.41 -13.93
C GLN A 107 -30.03 11.22 -14.39
N ALA A 108 -28.96 10.95 -13.66
CA ALA A 108 -28.15 9.76 -13.89
C ALA A 108 -28.89 8.53 -13.35
N ASP A 109 -29.20 7.59 -14.23
CA ASP A 109 -29.88 6.32 -13.87
C ASP A 109 -28.96 5.33 -13.14
N HIS A 110 -27.71 5.73 -12.86
CA HIS A 110 -26.68 4.86 -12.29
C HIS A 110 -26.13 5.45 -11.01
N MET A 111 -26.22 4.64 -9.94
CA MET A 111 -25.45 4.80 -8.71
C MET A 111 -23.97 4.91 -9.10
N LEU A 112 -23.26 5.92 -8.60
CA LEU A 112 -21.83 6.10 -8.85
C LEU A 112 -21.11 4.77 -8.60
N ASP A 113 -20.33 4.29 -9.57
CA ASP A 113 -19.39 3.20 -9.31
C ASP A 113 -18.50 3.66 -8.14
N GLU A 114 -18.46 2.83 -7.11
CA GLU A 114 -17.73 3.09 -5.88
C GLU A 114 -16.29 3.47 -6.24
N VAL A 115 -15.88 4.69 -5.89
CA VAL A 115 -14.47 5.09 -6.00
C VAL A 115 -13.73 4.30 -4.93
N ILE A 116 -13.20 3.13 -5.30
CA ILE A 116 -12.29 2.37 -4.45
C ILE A 116 -10.99 3.17 -4.40
N ILE A 117 -10.88 4.07 -3.42
CA ILE A 117 -9.61 4.66 -3.04
C ILE A 117 -8.77 3.51 -2.49
N ASN A 118 -7.95 2.90 -3.36
CA ASN A 118 -6.85 2.03 -2.95
C ASN A 118 -5.78 2.92 -2.27
N ALA A 119 -6.10 3.44 -1.08
CA ALA A 119 -5.13 4.11 -0.24
C ALA A 119 -3.99 3.11 -0.01
N LYS A 120 -2.77 3.51 -0.34
CA LYS A 120 -1.58 2.70 -0.01
C LYS A 120 -1.68 2.37 1.49
N PRO A 121 -1.60 1.09 1.88
CA PRO A 121 -1.70 0.72 3.29
C PRO A 121 -0.68 1.53 4.09
N ASN A 122 -1.10 2.08 5.23
CA ASN A 122 -0.17 2.78 6.11
C ASN A 122 0.98 1.83 6.47
N PRO A 123 2.24 2.12 6.05
CA PRO A 123 3.35 1.19 6.20
C PRO A 123 3.74 0.96 7.66
N VAL A 124 3.57 1.99 8.51
CA VAL A 124 4.01 1.95 9.91
C VAL A 124 2.97 2.61 10.80
N ARG A 125 2.62 1.94 11.89
CA ARG A 125 1.76 2.45 12.97
C ARG A 125 2.50 2.35 14.30
N PHE A 126 2.70 3.51 14.92
CA PHE A 126 3.26 3.60 16.27
C PHE A 126 2.13 3.52 17.29
N MET A 127 2.22 2.53 18.18
CA MET A 127 1.39 2.37 19.36
C MET A 127 2.28 2.61 20.60
N GLN A 128 1.69 2.58 21.80
CA GLN A 128 2.41 2.91 23.03
C GLN A 128 3.66 2.04 23.24
N ASP A 129 3.53 0.71 23.13
CA ASP A 129 4.64 -0.26 23.33
C ASP A 129 4.92 -1.10 22.08
N THR A 130 4.35 -0.71 20.94
CA THR A 130 4.37 -1.54 19.74
C THR A 130 4.55 -0.71 18.49
N ILE A 131 5.50 -1.09 17.66
CA ILE A 131 5.63 -0.59 16.30
C ILE A 131 5.06 -1.66 15.37
N GLU A 132 3.98 -1.34 14.66
CA GLU A 132 3.33 -2.24 13.72
C GLU A 132 3.68 -1.85 12.29
N TYR A 133 4.20 -2.79 11.53
CA TYR A 133 4.50 -2.69 10.12
C TYR A 133 3.49 -3.47 9.30
N ASN A 134 2.91 -2.83 8.29
CA ASN A 134 1.98 -3.50 7.39
C ASN A 134 2.75 -4.19 6.26
N ALA A 135 2.70 -5.52 6.20
CA ALA A 135 3.44 -6.29 5.19
C ALA A 135 2.99 -5.95 3.75
N ALA A 136 1.73 -5.53 3.56
CA ALA A 136 1.21 -5.15 2.25
C ALA A 136 1.80 -3.84 1.70
N ALA A 137 2.48 -3.05 2.54
CA ALA A 137 3.18 -1.84 2.11
C ALA A 137 4.60 -2.11 1.56
N TYR A 138 5.09 -3.35 1.72
CA TYR A 138 6.42 -3.78 1.30
C TYR A 138 6.32 -4.79 0.15
N ARG A 139 7.38 -4.88 -0.66
CA ARG A 139 7.39 -5.79 -1.80
C ARG A 139 7.77 -7.18 -1.30
N VAL A 140 6.83 -8.12 -1.44
CA VAL A 140 7.04 -9.55 -1.16
C VAL A 140 7.00 -10.30 -2.48
N ASN A 141 8.13 -10.88 -2.88
CA ASN A 141 8.23 -11.75 -4.05
C ASN A 141 7.93 -13.21 -3.66
N GLU A 142 7.69 -14.04 -4.66
CA GLU A 142 7.55 -15.48 -4.47
C GLU A 142 8.88 -16.07 -3.99
N GLY A 143 8.84 -16.85 -2.90
CA GLY A 143 10.04 -17.40 -2.25
C GLY A 143 10.64 -16.55 -1.14
N ASP A 144 10.22 -15.28 -0.99
CA ASP A 144 10.69 -14.45 0.13
C ASP A 144 10.26 -15.04 1.47
N ASN A 145 11.19 -15.11 2.43
CA ASN A 145 10.90 -15.50 3.81
C ASN A 145 10.63 -14.26 4.68
N VAL A 146 10.15 -14.48 5.91
CA VAL A 146 9.87 -13.40 6.86
C VAL A 146 11.12 -12.57 7.17
N ALA A 147 12.30 -13.19 7.23
CA ALA A 147 13.53 -12.44 7.46
C ALA A 147 13.83 -11.46 6.32
N ASP A 148 13.52 -11.81 5.06
CA ASP A 148 13.65 -10.91 3.90
C ASP A 148 12.63 -9.77 3.93
N LEU A 149 11.42 -10.01 4.42
CA LEU A 149 10.45 -8.95 4.71
C LEU A 149 10.98 -8.02 5.82
N ILE A 150 11.53 -8.57 6.91
CA ILE A 150 12.07 -7.79 8.04
C ILE A 150 13.23 -6.89 7.61
N LYS A 151 14.09 -7.33 6.68
CA LYS A 151 15.18 -6.51 6.11
C LYS A 151 14.69 -5.21 5.46
N GLN A 152 13.45 -5.19 4.96
CA GLN A 152 12.86 -4.01 4.33
C GLN A 152 12.27 -3.03 5.36
N LEU A 153 12.13 -3.44 6.62
CA LEU A 153 11.53 -2.61 7.67
C LEU A 153 12.55 -1.59 8.20
N PRO A 154 12.16 -0.31 8.35
CA PRO A 154 13.06 0.71 8.88
C PRO A 154 13.40 0.45 10.34
N GLY A 155 14.68 0.57 10.70
CA GLY A 155 15.18 0.34 12.05
C GLY A 155 15.36 -1.14 12.43
N MET A 156 15.25 -2.04 11.45
CA MET A 156 15.50 -3.47 11.60
C MET A 156 16.78 -3.86 10.89
N GLU A 157 17.55 -4.74 11.53
CA GLU A 157 18.76 -5.33 10.97
C GLU A 157 18.63 -6.84 11.01
N VAL A 158 18.97 -7.50 9.90
CA VAL A 158 18.97 -8.95 9.82
C VAL A 158 20.35 -9.40 9.32
N ASN A 159 21.03 -10.23 10.11
CA ASN A 159 22.34 -10.77 9.72
C ASN A 159 22.20 -11.98 8.77
N GLN A 160 23.34 -12.49 8.26
CA GLN A 160 23.36 -13.63 7.34
C GLN A 160 22.80 -14.94 7.93
N GLN A 161 22.74 -15.05 9.26
CA GLN A 161 22.16 -16.18 9.96
C GLN A 161 20.70 -15.93 10.37
N TYR A 162 20.00 -14.96 9.78
CA TYR A 162 18.63 -14.57 10.14
C TYR A 162 18.46 -14.10 11.60
N GLY A 163 19.53 -13.62 12.24
CA GLY A 163 19.46 -12.92 13.52
C GLY A 163 18.90 -11.52 13.34
N VAL A 164 17.83 -11.19 14.05
CA VAL A 164 17.13 -9.90 13.95
C VAL A 164 17.51 -8.98 15.12
N LYS A 165 17.86 -7.75 14.80
CA LYS A 165 18.10 -6.67 15.74
C LYS A 165 17.21 -5.47 15.43
N THR A 166 16.86 -4.74 16.47
CA THR A 166 16.21 -3.44 16.35
C THR A 166 16.81 -2.49 17.37
N MET A 167 17.19 -1.28 16.94
CA MET A 167 17.81 -0.27 17.80
C MET A 167 19.00 -0.84 18.63
N GLY A 168 19.81 -1.70 18.03
CA GLY A 168 20.96 -2.37 18.68
C GLY A 168 20.62 -3.52 19.63
N LYS A 169 19.34 -3.82 19.89
CA LYS A 169 18.90 -4.94 20.76
C LYS A 169 18.47 -6.15 19.93
N GLU A 170 18.89 -7.35 20.35
CA GLU A 170 18.47 -8.60 19.71
C GLU A 170 17.02 -8.97 20.07
N MET A 171 16.32 -9.52 19.07
CA MET A 171 15.00 -10.09 19.25
C MET A 171 15.13 -11.48 19.88
N ILE A 172 14.60 -11.66 21.08
CA ILE A 172 14.78 -12.90 21.86
C ILE A 172 13.48 -13.68 22.10
N LYS A 173 12.33 -13.13 21.67
CA LYS A 173 11.03 -13.79 21.75
C LYS A 173 10.28 -13.63 20.45
N LEU A 174 9.57 -14.69 20.06
CA LEU A 174 8.68 -14.71 18.90
C LEU A 174 7.25 -15.03 19.35
N ARG A 175 6.30 -14.27 18.82
CA ARG A 175 4.86 -14.54 18.86
C ARG A 175 4.33 -14.69 17.46
N VAL A 176 3.30 -15.51 17.30
CA VAL A 176 2.52 -15.61 16.07
C VAL A 176 1.07 -15.40 16.42
N ASN A 177 0.41 -14.42 15.81
CA ASN A 177 -0.96 -14.01 16.14
C ASN A 177 -1.18 -13.72 17.64
N GLY A 178 -0.17 -13.13 18.30
CA GLY A 178 -0.22 -12.80 19.73
C GLY A 178 0.04 -13.98 20.68
N GLU A 179 0.21 -15.19 20.14
CA GLU A 179 0.49 -16.40 20.91
C GLU A 179 2.00 -16.65 20.96
N ASP A 180 2.54 -16.95 22.14
CA ASP A 180 3.96 -17.27 22.30
C ASP A 180 4.36 -18.46 21.43
N PHE A 181 5.45 -18.26 20.67
CA PHE A 181 6.03 -19.26 19.80
C PHE A 181 7.36 -19.72 20.41
N PHE A 182 7.31 -20.83 21.14
CA PHE A 182 8.49 -21.40 21.80
C PHE A 182 9.26 -22.24 20.78
N THR A 183 10.31 -21.65 20.23
CA THR A 183 11.33 -22.35 19.44
C THR A 183 12.69 -22.11 20.09
N ASN A 184 13.54 -23.13 20.12
CA ASN A 184 14.94 -22.96 20.52
C ASN A 184 15.72 -22.16 19.46
N ASP A 185 15.16 -22.00 18.26
CA ASP A 185 15.78 -21.27 17.16
C ASP A 185 14.76 -20.39 16.42
N ILE A 186 14.69 -19.11 16.83
CA ILE A 186 13.86 -18.09 16.17
C ILE A 186 14.38 -17.81 14.75
N LYS A 187 15.70 -17.88 14.55
CA LYS A 187 16.36 -17.55 13.29
C LYS A 187 15.96 -18.54 12.21
N ALA A 188 16.01 -19.83 12.52
CA ALA A 188 15.55 -20.89 11.64
C ALA A 188 14.08 -20.69 11.24
N TYR A 189 13.22 -20.26 12.18
CA TYR A 189 11.81 -20.08 11.91
C TYR A 189 11.53 -18.90 10.95
N ILE A 190 12.10 -17.72 11.19
CA ILE A 190 11.84 -16.56 10.33
C ILE A 190 12.53 -16.68 8.96
N GLY A 191 13.63 -17.42 8.86
CA GLY A 191 14.33 -17.70 7.60
C GLY A 191 13.61 -18.71 6.72
N THR A 192 12.58 -19.40 7.24
CA THR A 192 11.85 -20.47 6.54
C THR A 192 10.36 -20.16 6.38
N LEU A 193 9.80 -19.34 7.26
CA LEU A 193 8.41 -18.91 7.17
C LEU A 193 8.21 -18.02 5.92
N PRO A 194 7.27 -18.35 5.01
CA PRO A 194 7.04 -17.53 3.82
C PRO A 194 6.49 -16.14 4.18
N ALA A 195 7.07 -15.07 3.63
CA ALA A 195 6.60 -13.71 3.86
C ALA A 195 5.17 -13.49 3.34
N GLY A 196 4.76 -14.25 2.32
CA GLY A 196 3.42 -14.15 1.73
C GLY A 196 2.27 -14.44 2.70
N ILE A 197 2.52 -15.14 3.80
CA ILE A 197 1.49 -15.43 4.81
C ILE A 197 1.31 -14.31 5.84
N VAL A 198 2.26 -13.36 5.88
CA VAL A 198 2.29 -12.29 6.88
C VAL A 198 1.36 -11.17 6.44
N SER A 199 0.51 -10.72 7.37
CA SER A 199 -0.28 -9.50 7.24
C SER A 199 0.45 -8.33 7.89
N LYS A 200 1.00 -8.52 9.08
CA LYS A 200 1.67 -7.47 9.85
C LYS A 200 2.84 -8.02 10.65
N ILE A 201 3.86 -7.19 10.84
CA ILE A 201 4.98 -7.44 11.75
C ILE A 201 4.88 -6.43 12.89
N GLN A 202 4.89 -6.90 14.12
CA GLN A 202 4.83 -6.07 15.31
C GLN A 202 6.12 -6.25 16.11
N ILE A 203 6.74 -5.13 16.48
CA ILE A 203 7.88 -5.09 17.40
C ILE A 203 7.35 -4.58 18.72
N ILE A 204 7.40 -5.42 19.75
CA ILE A 204 6.81 -5.17 21.06
C ILE A 204 7.92 -5.02 22.10
N ASP A 205 7.78 -4.00 22.94
CA ASP A 205 8.59 -3.83 24.14
C ASP A 205 7.98 -4.66 25.29
N ASP A 206 8.54 -5.85 25.52
CA ASP A 206 8.07 -6.79 26.53
C ASP A 206 8.76 -6.55 27.88
N PHE A 207 7.99 -6.09 28.86
CA PHE A 207 8.41 -5.88 30.25
C PHE A 207 8.18 -7.13 31.13
N GLY A 208 7.74 -8.24 30.54
CA GLY A 208 7.48 -9.51 31.22
C GLY A 208 6.03 -9.69 31.67
N ASP A 209 5.68 -10.92 32.03
CA ASP A 209 4.28 -11.33 32.25
C ASP A 209 3.61 -10.61 33.42
N GLN A 210 4.39 -10.28 34.46
CA GLN A 210 3.90 -9.49 35.59
C GLN A 210 3.56 -8.05 35.19
N ALA A 211 4.33 -7.44 34.30
CA ALA A 211 4.03 -6.10 33.78
C ALA A 211 2.82 -6.13 32.84
N ASN A 212 2.70 -7.17 32.02
CA ASN A 212 1.54 -7.40 31.14
C ASN A 212 0.24 -7.57 31.95
N PHE A 213 0.31 -8.15 33.15
CA PHE A 213 -0.85 -8.35 34.02
C PHE A 213 -1.17 -7.15 34.93
N THR A 214 -0.15 -6.53 35.52
CA THR A 214 -0.32 -5.44 36.51
C THR A 214 -0.36 -4.04 35.88
N GLY A 215 0.09 -3.90 34.63
CA GLY A 215 0.32 -2.61 33.97
C GLY A 215 1.57 -1.86 34.48
N ILE A 216 2.26 -2.40 35.48
CA ILE A 216 3.44 -1.78 36.09
C ILE A 216 4.70 -2.25 35.36
N LYS A 217 5.34 -1.34 34.63
CA LYS A 217 6.56 -1.61 33.85
C LYS A 217 7.79 -1.30 34.70
N ILE A 218 8.60 -2.32 34.99
CA ILE A 218 9.82 -2.19 35.80
C ILE A 218 11.00 -2.77 35.00
N GLY A 219 12.09 -2.01 34.87
CA GLY A 219 13.30 -2.45 34.19
C GLY A 219 13.33 -2.17 32.68
N GLU A 220 14.36 -2.67 32.00
CA GLU A 220 14.49 -2.53 30.54
C GLU A 220 13.63 -3.57 29.79
N PRO A 221 12.87 -3.14 28.76
CA PRO A 221 12.07 -4.07 27.97
C PRO A 221 12.95 -4.96 27.09
N LYS A 222 12.52 -6.21 26.96
CA LYS A 222 13.04 -7.16 25.98
C LYS A 222 12.31 -6.94 24.66
N LYS A 223 13.04 -6.91 23.55
CA LYS A 223 12.42 -6.77 22.22
C LYS A 223 11.82 -8.10 21.78
N MET A 224 10.54 -8.08 21.42
CA MET A 224 9.76 -9.24 20.99
C MET A 224 9.19 -9.02 19.60
N LEU A 225 9.27 -10.06 18.76
CA LEU A 225 8.71 -10.08 17.42
C LEU A 225 7.34 -10.74 17.47
N ASN A 226 6.29 -10.09 16.99
CA ASN A 226 4.99 -10.72 16.79
C ASN A 226 4.60 -10.68 15.31
N ILE A 227 4.37 -11.86 14.74
CA ILE A 227 3.98 -12.03 13.33
C ILE A 227 2.47 -12.24 13.28
N ILE A 228 1.75 -11.33 12.65
CA ILE A 228 0.31 -11.48 12.39
C ILE A 228 0.13 -12.08 11.00
N THR A 229 -0.52 -13.23 10.92
CA THR A 229 -0.81 -13.90 9.64
C THR A 229 -2.05 -13.31 8.98
N LYS A 230 -2.16 -13.42 7.65
CA LYS A 230 -3.38 -13.06 6.92
C LYS A 230 -4.58 -13.90 7.38
N PRO A 231 -5.82 -13.37 7.28
CA PRO A 231 -7.02 -14.14 7.58
C PRO A 231 -7.04 -15.49 6.84
N GLY A 232 -7.41 -16.57 7.54
CA GLY A 232 -7.44 -17.92 6.96
C GLY A 232 -6.08 -18.64 6.88
N MET A 233 -4.97 -17.95 7.16
CA MET A 233 -3.62 -18.54 7.20
C MET A 233 -3.17 -18.95 8.62
N ASN A 234 -4.14 -19.08 9.54
CA ASN A 234 -3.95 -19.61 10.89
C ASN A 234 -3.83 -21.14 10.94
N LYS A 235 -3.89 -21.80 9.78
CA LYS A 235 -3.60 -23.22 9.57
C LYS A 235 -2.71 -23.35 8.36
N GLY A 236 -1.75 -24.26 8.41
CA GLY A 236 -0.82 -24.46 7.31
C GLY A 236 0.32 -25.38 7.64
N GLY A 237 1.15 -25.63 6.64
CA GLY A 237 2.39 -26.36 6.76
C GLY A 237 3.45 -25.70 5.90
N PHE A 238 4.69 -25.67 6.39
CA PHE A 238 5.85 -25.31 5.60
C PHE A 238 7.02 -26.20 5.97
N GLY A 239 7.99 -26.30 5.09
CA GLY A 239 9.21 -27.02 5.34
C GLY A 239 10.25 -26.69 4.30
N SER A 240 11.48 -27.09 4.55
CA SER A 240 12.53 -27.01 3.54
C SER A 240 13.32 -28.31 3.52
N PHE A 241 13.94 -28.55 2.38
CA PHE A 241 14.96 -29.57 2.20
C PHE A 241 16.23 -28.87 1.73
N SER A 242 17.37 -29.22 2.30
CA SER A 242 18.67 -28.68 1.94
C SER A 242 19.66 -29.81 1.69
N ALA A 243 20.58 -29.55 0.78
CA ALA A 243 21.76 -30.36 0.57
C ALA A 243 22.94 -29.40 0.38
N ASN A 244 24.08 -29.72 1.00
CA ASN A 244 25.30 -28.92 0.92
C ASN A 244 26.48 -29.82 0.60
N ALA A 245 27.39 -29.33 -0.25
CA ALA A 245 28.66 -29.96 -0.57
C ALA A 245 29.75 -28.88 -0.58
N GLY A 246 30.94 -29.19 -0.08
CA GLY A 246 32.04 -28.24 0.06
C GLY A 246 33.42 -28.91 0.13
N THR A 247 34.46 -28.07 0.29
CA THR A 247 35.83 -28.54 0.50
C THR A 247 35.96 -29.31 1.82
N ASN A 248 37.02 -30.11 1.95
CA ASN A 248 37.27 -31.00 3.08
C ASN A 248 36.11 -31.98 3.35
N GLU A 249 35.60 -32.61 2.30
CA GLU A 249 34.54 -33.64 2.39
C GLU A 249 33.28 -33.16 3.14
N LEU A 250 33.02 -31.84 3.15
CA LEU A 250 31.81 -31.28 3.75
C LEU A 250 30.62 -31.70 2.89
N ILE A 251 29.85 -32.68 3.35
CA ILE A 251 28.62 -33.14 2.69
C ILE A 251 27.53 -33.20 3.74
N GLY A 252 26.44 -32.49 3.51
CA GLY A 252 25.30 -32.47 4.39
C GLY A 252 23.97 -32.46 3.66
N SER A 253 22.95 -32.93 4.34
CA SER A 253 21.57 -32.80 3.92
C SER A 253 20.68 -32.65 5.14
N GLY A 254 19.57 -31.96 4.97
CA GLY A 254 18.62 -31.77 6.03
C GLY A 254 17.23 -31.48 5.50
N GLY A 255 16.24 -31.72 6.34
CA GLY A 255 14.87 -31.39 6.08
C GLY A 255 14.20 -30.98 7.36
N HIS A 256 13.29 -30.03 7.29
CA HIS A 256 12.39 -29.73 8.39
C HIS A 256 11.00 -29.46 7.87
N PHE A 257 10.01 -29.82 8.66
CA PHE A 257 8.60 -29.62 8.38
C PHE A 257 7.91 -29.12 9.65
N ASN A 258 7.12 -28.08 9.49
CA ASN A 258 6.31 -27.47 10.54
C ASN A 258 4.86 -27.45 10.09
N LEU A 259 3.96 -27.85 10.97
CA LEU A 259 2.52 -27.81 10.78
C LEU A 259 1.90 -27.01 11.92
N TRP A 260 0.96 -26.12 11.61
CA TRP A 260 0.18 -25.40 12.61
C TRP A 260 -1.31 -25.42 12.27
N ASN A 261 -2.13 -25.47 13.30
CA ASN A 261 -3.58 -25.28 13.22
C ASN A 261 -4.04 -24.56 14.48
N GLY A 262 -4.19 -23.23 14.38
CA GLY A 262 -4.44 -22.37 15.52
C GLY A 262 -3.32 -22.48 16.55
N THR A 263 -3.64 -22.99 17.72
CA THR A 263 -2.70 -23.17 18.85
C THR A 263 -1.95 -24.51 18.83
N LYS A 264 -2.33 -25.43 17.93
CA LYS A 264 -1.65 -26.72 17.75
C LYS A 264 -0.47 -26.54 16.82
N GLN A 265 0.71 -26.99 17.23
CA GLN A 265 1.93 -26.91 16.45
C GLN A 265 2.63 -28.25 16.49
N SER A 266 3.10 -28.72 15.33
CA SER A 266 3.93 -29.92 15.24
C SER A 266 5.13 -29.62 14.35
N SER A 267 6.32 -30.05 14.75
CA SER A 267 7.52 -29.96 13.93
C SER A 267 8.23 -31.29 13.84
N ALA A 268 8.90 -31.52 12.72
CA ALA A 268 9.82 -32.61 12.52
C ALA A 268 11.04 -32.08 11.78
N ASN A 269 12.24 -32.46 12.22
CA ASN A 269 13.48 -32.13 11.55
C ASN A 269 14.39 -33.35 11.46
N LEU A 270 15.14 -33.42 10.37
CA LEU A 270 16.23 -34.35 10.15
C LEU A 270 17.42 -33.58 9.59
N ASN A 271 18.62 -33.86 10.09
CA ASN A 271 19.84 -33.32 9.51
C ASN A 271 20.95 -34.36 9.64
N GLY A 272 21.74 -34.49 8.58
CA GLY A 272 22.93 -35.31 8.55
C GLY A 272 24.04 -34.53 7.89
N ASN A 273 25.20 -34.43 8.52
CA ASN A 273 26.37 -33.75 7.96
C ASN A 273 27.65 -34.52 8.26
N THR A 274 28.51 -34.61 7.27
CA THR A 274 29.88 -35.10 7.39
C THR A 274 30.80 -33.93 7.06
N SER A 275 31.83 -33.71 7.88
CA SER A 275 32.89 -32.76 7.58
C SER A 275 34.22 -33.32 8.02
N ASN A 276 35.22 -33.25 7.14
CA ASN A 276 36.60 -33.51 7.50
C ASN A 276 37.25 -32.17 7.88
N ASN A 277 37.89 -32.11 9.03
CA ASN A 277 38.72 -30.96 9.40
C ASN A 277 40.11 -31.48 9.77
N GLY A 278 41.11 -30.60 9.92
CA GLY A 278 42.48 -31.01 10.21
C GLY A 278 42.67 -31.83 11.50
N ALA A 279 41.62 -32.02 12.30
CA ALA A 279 41.59 -32.86 13.50
C ALA A 279 40.83 -34.19 13.32
N GLY A 280 40.22 -34.47 12.16
CA GLY A 280 39.54 -35.74 11.86
C GLY A 280 38.20 -35.57 11.13
N ILE A 281 37.50 -36.69 10.92
CA ILE A 281 36.18 -36.74 10.30
C ILE A 281 35.11 -36.65 11.38
N ASN A 282 34.31 -35.59 11.33
CA ASN A 282 33.10 -35.45 12.13
C ASN A 282 31.88 -35.87 11.32
N ARG A 283 31.03 -36.71 11.91
CA ARG A 283 29.72 -37.09 11.38
C ARG A 283 28.65 -36.77 12.42
N ASN A 284 27.71 -35.91 12.07
CA ASN A 284 26.56 -35.56 12.89
C ASN A 284 25.28 -36.03 12.21
N ILE A 285 24.40 -36.67 12.98
CA ILE A 285 23.01 -36.89 12.59
C ILE A 285 22.11 -36.43 13.72
N ALA A 286 21.10 -35.63 13.42
CA ALA A 286 20.07 -35.27 14.37
C ALA A 286 18.67 -35.44 13.79
N LEU A 287 17.77 -35.86 14.66
CA LEU A 287 16.35 -36.03 14.41
C LEU A 287 15.59 -35.35 15.53
N GLY A 288 14.59 -34.55 15.20
CA GLY A 288 13.72 -33.93 16.18
C GLY A 288 12.27 -34.06 15.76
N ILE A 289 11.40 -34.33 16.73
CA ILE A 289 9.96 -34.20 16.59
C ILE A 289 9.42 -33.42 17.77
N SER A 290 8.47 -32.53 17.54
CA SER A 290 7.78 -31.85 18.62
C SER A 290 6.31 -31.65 18.31
N HIS A 291 5.50 -31.62 19.36
CA HIS A 291 4.09 -31.26 19.29
C HIS A 291 3.75 -30.39 20.50
N SER A 292 3.01 -29.31 20.29
CA SER A 292 2.49 -28.48 21.36
C SER A 292 1.07 -28.04 21.08
N ASN A 293 0.30 -27.86 22.15
CA ASN A 293 -1.05 -27.34 22.09
C ASN A 293 -1.38 -26.49 23.31
N LYS A 294 -2.17 -25.43 23.09
CA LYS A 294 -2.82 -24.65 24.15
C LYS A 294 -4.07 -25.39 24.63
N ILE A 295 -4.09 -25.76 25.90
CA ILE A 295 -5.18 -26.48 26.57
C ILE A 295 -6.16 -25.48 27.19
N LYS A 296 -5.65 -24.42 27.82
CA LYS A 296 -6.42 -23.26 28.34
C LYS A 296 -5.61 -21.98 28.18
N GLU A 297 -6.24 -20.83 28.48
CA GLU A 297 -5.68 -19.48 28.32
C GLU A 297 -4.24 -19.35 28.87
N ASN A 298 -3.97 -19.98 30.02
CA ASN A 298 -2.66 -20.00 30.69
C ASN A 298 -2.02 -21.40 30.81
N LEU A 299 -2.52 -22.41 30.06
CA LEU A 299 -2.00 -23.78 30.14
C LEU A 299 -1.71 -24.32 28.76
N ARG A 300 -0.44 -24.62 28.49
CA ARG A 300 0.03 -25.29 27.28
C ARG A 300 0.68 -26.62 27.65
N GLY A 301 0.42 -27.64 26.85
CA GLY A 301 1.03 -28.96 26.97
C GLY A 301 1.66 -29.37 25.65
N GLY A 302 2.78 -30.08 25.70
CA GLY A 302 3.47 -30.56 24.51
C GLY A 302 4.44 -31.68 24.85
N PHE A 303 4.89 -32.38 23.81
CA PHE A 303 5.96 -33.36 23.88
C PHE A 303 6.99 -33.07 22.80
N GLY A 304 8.26 -33.29 23.09
CA GLY A 304 9.36 -33.15 22.15
C GLY A 304 10.33 -34.29 22.35
N TYR A 305 10.85 -34.84 21.25
CA TYR A 305 11.93 -35.81 21.25
C TYR A 305 13.01 -35.33 20.29
N GLN A 306 14.24 -35.28 20.78
CA GLN A 306 15.41 -34.94 19.98
C GLN A 306 16.48 -36.00 20.20
N PHE A 307 16.96 -36.56 19.09
CA PHE A 307 18.09 -37.46 19.03
C PHE A 307 19.21 -36.77 18.28
N GLU A 308 20.42 -36.82 18.82
CA GLU A 308 21.62 -36.31 18.16
C GLU A 308 22.76 -37.28 18.42
N ASN A 309 23.47 -37.67 17.36
CA ASN A 309 24.65 -38.50 17.43
C ASN A 309 25.78 -37.86 16.66
N SER A 310 26.90 -37.64 17.34
CA SER A 310 28.13 -37.09 16.77
C SER A 310 29.24 -38.12 16.92
N ALA A 311 29.77 -38.60 15.80
CA ALA A 311 30.93 -39.48 15.76
C ALA A 311 32.16 -38.70 15.27
N TYR A 312 33.28 -38.90 15.95
CA TYR A 312 34.59 -38.40 15.56
C TYR A 312 35.47 -39.60 15.20
N ALA A 313 36.03 -39.61 14.00
CA ALA A 313 36.92 -40.64 13.48
C ALA A 313 38.23 -40.04 12.97
#